data_AF-A0A2D6X157-F1
#
_entry.id   AF-A0A2D6X157-F1
#
_cell.length_a   1.000
_cell.length_b   1.000
_cell.length_c   1.000
_cell.angle_alpha   90.00
_cell.angle_beta   90.00
_cell.angle_gamma   90.00
#
_symmetry.space_group_name_H-M   'P 1'
#
loop_
_entity.id
_entity.type
_entity.pdbx_description
1 polymer ?
#
loop_
_entity_poly.entity_id
_entity_poly.type
_entity_poly.pdbx_seq_one_letter_code
_entity_poly.pdbx_strand_id
1 'polypeptide(L)'
;MPITGTQKYVGQISANNLQEIISLTEGKALITEVSGGTTYIGKAPPGSVTSAARWQIGRVVVAGGTTTITWADGNITYDNVWDDRATLTYL
;
A
#
# COMPACT_ATOMS: atom_id res chain seq x y z
N MET A 1 -25.45 18.07 25.75
CA MET A 1 -25.31 16.72 25.15
C MET A 1 -23.83 16.44 25.03
N PRO A 2 -23.23 15.48 25.76
CA PRO A 2 -21.83 15.18 25.57
C PRO A 2 -21.68 14.40 24.25
N ILE A 3 -20.92 14.96 23.32
CA ILE A 3 -20.44 14.24 22.15
C ILE A 3 -19.39 13.23 22.62
N THR A 4 -19.79 11.98 22.77
CA THR A 4 -18.86 10.86 22.95
C THR A 4 -18.19 10.58 21.60
N GLY A 5 -17.32 11.48 21.18
CA GLY A 5 -16.33 11.23 20.15
C GLY A 5 -15.13 10.57 20.83
N THR A 6 -15.24 9.28 21.12
CA THR A 6 -14.10 8.46 21.53
C THR A 6 -13.01 8.68 20.48
N GLN A 7 -11.92 9.33 20.88
CA GLN A 7 -10.73 9.45 20.07
C GLN A 7 -10.25 8.03 19.74
N LYS A 8 -10.61 7.54 18.56
CA LYS A 8 -10.28 6.18 18.08
C LYS A 8 -8.78 6.00 17.81
N TYR A 9 -7.94 6.99 18.15
CA TYR A 9 -6.52 7.01 17.84
C TYR A 9 -5.60 6.92 19.07
N VAL A 10 -6.12 6.80 20.29
CA VAL A 10 -5.27 6.79 21.52
C VAL A 10 -5.28 5.47 22.29
N GLY A 11 -5.84 4.38 21.73
CA GLY A 11 -6.03 3.12 22.47
C GLY A 11 -5.24 1.89 22.00
N GLN A 12 -4.68 1.87 20.79
CA GLN A 12 -4.00 0.68 20.26
C GLN A 12 -2.83 1.10 19.37
N ILE A 13 -1.79 1.67 19.97
CA ILE A 13 -0.46 1.48 19.42
C ILE A 13 0.23 0.62 20.46
N SER A 14 0.10 -0.70 20.34
CA SER A 14 1.04 -1.58 21.03
C SER A 14 2.40 -1.20 20.47
N ALA A 15 3.23 -0.58 21.31
CA ALA A 15 4.44 0.14 20.94
C ALA A 15 5.59 -0.76 20.45
N ASN A 16 5.30 -1.78 19.63
CA ASN A 16 6.26 -2.83 19.26
C ASN A 16 6.39 -3.06 17.75
N ASN A 17 5.79 -2.24 16.90
CA ASN A 17 5.97 -2.36 15.45
C ASN A 17 6.19 -1.00 14.79
N LEU A 18 7.45 -0.67 14.51
CA LEU A 18 7.84 0.53 13.76
C LEU A 18 7.10 0.65 12.41
N GLN A 19 6.62 -0.48 11.86
CA GLN A 19 5.84 -0.53 10.63
C GLN A 19 4.42 0.07 10.76
N GLU A 20 3.80 0.00 11.94
CA GLU A 20 2.44 0.51 12.17
C GLU A 20 2.43 2.03 12.36
N ILE A 21 3.49 2.57 12.98
CA ILE A 21 3.68 4.02 13.18
C ILE A 21 4.04 4.71 11.85
N ILE A 22 4.88 4.10 11.00
CA ILE A 22 5.24 4.67 9.68
C ILE A 22 4.00 4.76 8.76
N SER A 23 3.10 3.78 8.81
CA SER A 23 1.86 3.80 8.01
C SER A 23 0.87 4.91 8.42
N LEU A 24 0.87 5.32 9.68
CA LEU A 24 0.02 6.40 10.20
C LEU A 24 0.65 7.79 10.06
N THR A 25 1.97 7.86 9.89
CA THR A 25 2.71 9.13 9.81
C THR A 25 2.62 9.78 8.42
N GLU A 26 2.34 9.00 7.35
CA GLU A 26 2.09 9.54 6.00
C GLU A 26 0.61 9.55 5.57
N GLY A 27 -0.28 8.99 6.39
CA GLY A 27 -1.71 8.92 6.09
C GLY A 27 -2.01 8.26 4.73
N LYS A 28 -1.41 7.10 4.45
CA LYS A 28 -1.65 6.33 3.22
C LYS A 28 -1.97 4.87 3.56
N ALA A 29 -2.93 4.30 2.83
CA ALA A 29 -3.17 2.87 2.83
C ALA A 29 -2.02 2.18 2.08
N LEU A 30 -1.39 1.19 2.71
CA LEU A 30 -0.37 0.34 2.11
C LEU A 30 -0.88 -1.10 2.04
N ILE A 31 -0.81 -1.70 0.86
CA ILE A 31 -1.07 -3.13 0.68
C ILE A 31 0.22 -3.79 0.18
N THR A 32 0.56 -4.93 0.76
CA THR A 32 1.61 -5.81 0.25
C THR A 32 1.03 -7.20 0.02
N GLU A 33 1.29 -7.75 -1.16
CA GLU A 33 0.82 -9.10 -1.51
C GLU A 33 1.93 -9.87 -2.20
N VAL A 34 2.13 -11.13 -1.78
CA VAL A 34 3.09 -12.03 -2.39
C VAL A 34 2.34 -13.10 -3.17
N SER A 35 2.67 -13.23 -4.46
CA SER A 35 2.11 -14.25 -5.34
C SER A 35 3.20 -14.80 -6.26
N GLY A 36 3.46 -16.11 -6.19
CA GLY A 36 4.40 -16.79 -7.09
C GLY A 36 5.83 -16.24 -7.07
N GLY A 37 6.31 -15.71 -5.94
CA GLY A 37 7.65 -15.10 -5.83
C GLY A 37 7.72 -13.63 -6.29
N THR A 38 6.60 -13.05 -6.67
CA THR A 38 6.45 -11.61 -6.94
C THR A 38 5.74 -10.93 -5.77
N THR A 39 6.27 -9.81 -5.31
CA THR A 39 5.63 -8.97 -4.29
C THR A 39 5.08 -7.71 -4.95
N TYR A 40 3.78 -7.45 -4.78
CA TYR A 40 3.14 -6.19 -5.19
C TYR A 40 3.03 -5.26 -3.99
N ILE A 41 3.26 -3.97 -4.21
CA ILE A 41 3.17 -2.91 -3.20
C ILE A 41 2.22 -1.85 -3.72
N GLY A 42 1.13 -1.59 -3.00
CA GLY A 42 0.14 -0.59 -3.35
C GLY A 42 0.14 0.53 -2.33
N LYS A 43 0.13 1.79 -2.78
CA LYS A 43 0.00 2.98 -1.94
C LYS A 43 -1.17 3.82 -2.41
N ALA A 44 -2.09 4.19 -1.52
CA ALA A 44 -3.24 5.02 -1.85
C ALA A 44 -3.65 5.93 -0.68
N PRO A 45 -4.48 6.98 -0.90
CA PRO A 45 -5.13 7.69 0.20
C PRO A 45 -5.94 6.75 1.12
N PRO A 46 -6.07 7.05 2.42
CA PRO A 46 -6.82 6.22 3.34
C PRO A 46 -8.29 6.14 2.91
N GLY A 47 -8.89 4.96 3.06
CA GLY A 47 -10.27 4.71 2.64
C GLY A 47 -10.44 4.50 1.12
N SER A 48 -9.36 4.48 0.34
CA SER A 48 -9.44 4.04 -1.06
C SER A 48 -9.82 2.57 -1.13
N VAL A 49 -10.86 2.27 -1.89
CA VAL A 49 -11.23 0.89 -2.22
C VAL A 49 -10.25 0.33 -3.26
N THR A 50 -10.01 -0.98 -3.24
CA THR A 50 -9.06 -1.64 -4.16
C THR A 50 -9.47 -1.52 -5.62
N SER A 51 -10.77 -1.35 -5.87
CA SER A 51 -11.37 -1.17 -7.20
C SER A 51 -11.32 0.28 -7.73
N ALA A 52 -10.76 1.24 -6.97
CA ALA A 52 -10.68 2.64 -7.40
C ALA A 52 -9.32 2.95 -8.04
N ALA A 53 -9.31 3.73 -9.12
CA ALA A 53 -8.10 4.26 -9.77
C ALA A 53 -7.42 5.35 -8.91
N ARG A 54 -6.85 4.96 -7.78
CA ARG A 54 -6.22 5.84 -6.77
C ARG A 54 -4.92 5.27 -6.21
N TRP A 55 -4.46 4.15 -6.75
CA TRP A 55 -3.30 3.42 -6.27
C TRP A 55 -2.08 3.77 -7.11
N GLN A 56 -0.97 3.97 -6.43
CA GLN A 56 0.35 3.80 -6.99
C GLN A 56 0.78 2.36 -6.72
N ILE A 57 1.23 1.63 -7.74
CA ILE A 57 1.51 0.20 -7.63
C ILE A 57 2.93 -0.11 -8.10
N GLY A 58 3.70 -0.73 -7.22
CA GLY A 58 5.03 -1.26 -7.52
C GLY A 58 5.03 -2.79 -7.53
N ARG A 59 5.92 -3.37 -8.32
CA ARG A 59 6.19 -4.81 -8.36
C ARG A 59 7.66 -5.06 -8.04
N VAL A 60 7.88 -5.91 -7.05
CA VAL A 60 9.17 -6.36 -6.58
C VAL A 60 9.35 -7.82 -6.93
N VAL A 61 10.43 -8.14 -7.64
CA VAL A 61 10.81 -9.52 -7.99
C VAL A 61 12.20 -9.78 -7.45
N VAL A 62 12.39 -10.94 -6.82
CA VAL A 62 13.69 -11.40 -6.35
C VAL A 62 14.10 -12.62 -7.17
N ALA A 63 15.15 -12.49 -7.97
CA ALA A 63 15.67 -13.55 -8.81
C ALA A 63 17.19 -13.62 -8.72
N GLY A 64 17.74 -14.79 -8.39
CA GLY A 64 19.20 -15.00 -8.34
C GLY A 64 19.95 -14.11 -7.34
N GLY A 65 19.28 -13.62 -6.29
CA GLY A 65 19.85 -12.67 -5.32
C GLY A 65 19.77 -11.20 -5.75
N THR A 66 19.22 -10.89 -6.92
CA THR A 66 18.91 -9.53 -7.36
C THR A 66 17.46 -9.19 -7.07
N THR A 67 17.24 -8.02 -6.48
CA THR A 67 15.90 -7.45 -6.26
C THR A 67 15.64 -6.38 -7.31
N THR A 68 14.58 -6.54 -8.09
CA THR A 68 14.15 -5.56 -9.10
C THR A 68 12.83 -4.95 -8.67
N ILE A 69 12.74 -3.63 -8.72
CA ILE A 69 11.53 -2.86 -8.44
C ILE A 69 11.11 -2.15 -9.73
N THR A 70 9.87 -2.34 -10.13
CA THR A 70 9.25 -1.74 -11.33
C THR A 70 7.94 -1.09 -10.92
N TRP A 71 7.51 -0.05 -11.63
CA TRP A 71 6.26 0.64 -11.34
C TRP A 71 5.23 0.40 -12.43
N ALA A 72 3.96 0.35 -12.04
CA ALA A 72 2.85 0.28 -12.98
C ALA A 72 2.94 1.46 -13.97
N ASP A 73 2.78 1.15 -15.26
CA ASP A 73 2.88 2.08 -16.39
C ASP A 73 4.20 2.86 -16.48
N GLY A 74 5.23 2.44 -15.74
CA GLY A 74 6.56 3.08 -15.73
C GLY A 74 6.59 4.46 -15.07
N ASN A 75 5.61 4.80 -14.23
CA ASN A 75 5.54 6.09 -13.57
C ASN A 75 5.11 5.95 -12.09
N ILE A 76 5.01 7.07 -11.38
CA ILE A 76 4.69 7.10 -9.94
C ILE A 76 3.30 7.68 -9.65
N THR A 77 2.38 7.67 -10.62
CA THR A 77 1.04 8.26 -10.45
C THR A 77 0.09 7.38 -9.63
N TYR A 78 -0.96 8.01 -9.11
CA TYR A 78 -1.99 7.39 -8.27
C TYR A 78 -3.29 7.21 -9.07
N ASP A 79 -3.20 6.51 -10.20
CA ASP A 79 -4.27 6.31 -11.18
C ASP A 79 -4.50 4.82 -11.52
N ASN A 80 -3.84 3.91 -10.81
CA ASN A 80 -4.02 2.48 -10.98
C ASN A 80 -5.10 1.91 -10.06
N VAL A 81 -5.65 0.76 -10.45
CA VAL A 81 -6.60 -0.05 -9.68
C VAL A 81 -5.84 -1.23 -9.06
N TRP A 82 -5.94 -1.41 -7.74
CA TRP A 82 -5.22 -2.48 -7.04
C TRP A 82 -5.69 -3.89 -7.44
N ASP A 83 -6.98 -4.04 -7.71
CA ASP A 83 -7.55 -5.33 -8.14
C ASP A 83 -6.88 -5.84 -9.44
N ASP A 84 -6.42 -4.92 -10.30
CA ASP A 84 -5.78 -5.21 -11.59
C ASP A 84 -4.26 -5.43 -11.50
N ARG A 85 -3.65 -5.33 -10.31
CA ARG A 85 -2.18 -5.34 -10.09
C ARG A 85 -1.42 -6.46 -10.82
N ALA A 86 -2.01 -7.64 -10.99
CA ALA A 86 -1.34 -8.76 -11.66
C ALA A 86 -1.27 -8.60 -13.19
N THR A 87 -2.15 -7.76 -13.76
CA THR A 87 -2.34 -7.57 -15.21
C THR A 87 -1.78 -6.25 -15.75
N LEU A 88 -1.39 -5.32 -14.87
CA LEU A 88 -0.77 -4.05 -15.25
C LEU A 88 0.60 -4.26 -15.91
N THR A 89 1.01 -3.26 -16.71
CA THR A 89 2.34 -3.25 -17.30
C THR A 89 3.33 -2.64 -16.31
N TYR A 90 4.50 -3.25 -16.16
CA TYR A 90 5.52 -2.83 -15.22
C TYR A 90 6.84 -2.56 -15.95
N LEU A 91 7.32 -1.33 -15.85
CA LEU A 91 8.56 -0.84 -16.49
C LEU A 91 9.56 -0.33 -15.45
#